data_AF-A0A8J1ZVY9-F1
#
_entry.id   AF-A0A8J1ZVY9-F1
#
_cell.length_a   1.000
_cell.length_b   1.000
_cell.length_c   1.000
_cell.angle_alpha   90.00
_cell.angle_beta   90.00
_cell.angle_gamma   90.00
#
_symmetry.space_group_name_H-M   'P 1'
#
loop_
_entity.id
_entity.type
_entity.pdbx_description
1 polymer ?
#
loop_
_entity_poly.entity_id
_entity_poly.type
_entity_poly.pdbx_seq_one_letter_code
_entity_poly.pdbx_strand_id
1 'polypeptide(L)'
;MPGLAATSGGGAPTHNAQVDETLFGSTTGGARKTKSKDISNLMIVGKDTVKKKKGGPVVAANPADAGMATVVAASELNRIKESTKIVSKQEEVAMKKINEAAKAEKEAKSRARKEKMILMEEERKMKMAMQMTDFEKEEQASTNGLLQKAKDKMDEAHDDVKHMNAMMMYSKVVTIRDAQVQEKRYIHQEREEEEAQLDTMMEIERLKALKMYEERNKARAMDQRRGAQVIIEQIKDRQAQRLREEESRDQERAFILKQIQAMKQEEVELQKAKKVAAAKLMGEVAVANAATMKIKEEKILAERLDDQQILEYQRARERREREIEEEKKRVAAEKEAETAKLRAQQEKAADKAAEMDALRAKRAFEAAERAARGKEQQERARIEAINEELSVARKRQTAEKERRLAEQAKQERDEFDRIIAVQIQQEEAETEKSSNEKKARYLHCDELRKQIAAREEKQLQDRRNALEEGNNVRAELAAERRKLEKIKSRKIDELKKVGVPEKYWSELAKKKIAV
;
A
#
# COMPACT_ATOMS: atom_id res chain seq x y z
N MET A 1 -17.21 -32.74 4.94
CA MET A 1 -18.05 -31.75 5.63
C MET A 1 -17.96 -30.43 4.89
N PRO A 2 -18.93 -30.08 4.04
CA PRO A 2 -19.05 -28.76 3.44
C PRO A 2 -19.82 -27.81 4.37
N GLY A 3 -19.66 -26.50 4.16
CA GLY A 3 -20.59 -25.50 4.68
C GLY A 3 -19.95 -24.40 5.52
N LEU A 4 -19.72 -23.24 4.89
CA LEU A 4 -20.22 -21.96 5.40
C LEU A 4 -20.17 -20.93 4.26
N ALA A 5 -21.34 -20.42 3.91
CA ALA A 5 -21.52 -19.35 2.93
C ALA A 5 -22.28 -18.20 3.60
N ALA A 6 -21.78 -16.98 3.44
CA ALA A 6 -22.48 -15.70 3.62
C ALA A 6 -21.62 -14.64 2.90
N THR A 7 -21.98 -13.99 1.80
CA THR A 7 -23.14 -13.11 1.48
C THR A 7 -23.13 -11.74 2.15
N SER A 8 -22.35 -10.80 1.59
CA SER A 8 -22.66 -9.36 1.48
C SER A 8 -21.68 -8.71 0.49
N GLY A 9 -22.02 -7.73 -0.35
CA GLY A 9 -23.33 -7.11 -0.59
C GLY A 9 -23.25 -5.58 -0.67
N GLY A 10 -22.79 -5.03 -1.80
CA GLY A 10 -22.71 -3.58 -2.05
C GLY A 10 -21.56 -2.86 -1.30
N GLY A 11 -21.05 -1.73 -1.77
CA GLY A 11 -21.29 -1.00 -3.02
C GLY A 11 -20.22 0.08 -3.20
N ALA A 12 -19.85 0.42 -4.44
CA ALA A 12 -18.79 1.39 -4.71
C ALA A 12 -19.28 2.84 -4.49
N PRO A 13 -18.53 3.70 -3.77
CA PRO A 13 -18.80 5.14 -3.75
C PRO A 13 -18.14 5.79 -4.97
N THR A 14 -18.94 6.11 -5.99
CA THR A 14 -18.54 7.04 -7.05
C THR A 14 -18.48 8.45 -6.49
N HIS A 15 -17.29 8.95 -6.18
CA HIS A 15 -17.11 10.37 -5.86
C HIS A 15 -17.27 11.21 -7.13
N ASN A 16 -18.38 11.93 -7.24
CA ASN A 16 -18.52 12.99 -8.24
C ASN A 16 -17.52 14.11 -7.93
N ALA A 17 -16.80 14.55 -8.95
CA ALA A 17 -15.95 15.73 -8.88
C ALA A 17 -16.85 16.98 -8.78
N GLN A 18 -16.90 17.58 -7.59
CA GLN A 18 -17.59 18.84 -7.38
C GLN A 18 -16.58 19.95 -7.67
N VAL A 19 -16.57 20.42 -8.92
CA VAL A 19 -15.69 21.50 -9.38
C VAL A 19 -16.18 22.81 -8.77
N ASP A 20 -15.29 23.51 -8.08
CA ASP A 20 -15.58 24.78 -7.41
C ASP A 20 -15.55 25.93 -8.45
N GLU A 21 -16.73 26.35 -8.92
CA GLU A 21 -16.89 27.48 -9.83
C GLU A 21 -16.83 28.86 -9.13
N THR A 22 -16.02 29.01 -8.07
CA THR A 22 -15.76 30.31 -7.42
C THR A 22 -14.36 30.90 -7.69
N LEU A 23 -13.50 30.20 -8.42
CA LEU A 23 -12.08 30.55 -8.58
C LEU A 23 -11.75 31.51 -9.76
N PHE A 24 -12.72 31.96 -10.56
CA PHE A 24 -12.50 32.95 -11.62
C PHE A 24 -13.49 34.12 -11.51
N GLY A 25 -12.96 35.29 -11.15
CA GLY A 25 -13.75 36.43 -10.68
C GLY A 25 -14.71 37.03 -11.73
N SER A 26 -15.97 37.23 -11.33
CA SER A 26 -16.96 37.97 -12.11
C SER A 26 -16.63 39.47 -12.16
N THR A 27 -15.92 39.88 -13.20
CA THR A 27 -15.86 41.29 -13.60
C THR A 27 -17.02 41.60 -14.55
N THR A 28 -17.90 42.52 -14.17
CA THR A 28 -18.35 43.65 -15.02
C THR A 28 -19.38 44.52 -14.29
N GLY A 29 -19.23 45.84 -14.41
CA GLY A 29 -20.22 46.80 -13.94
C GLY A 29 -21.43 46.88 -14.86
N GLY A 30 -22.56 47.33 -14.33
CA GLY A 30 -23.84 47.35 -15.07
C GLY A 30 -23.98 48.49 -16.08
N ALA A 31 -24.99 48.37 -16.94
CA ALA A 31 -25.53 49.47 -17.73
C ALA A 31 -27.06 49.31 -17.94
N ARG A 32 -27.75 50.44 -18.08
CA ARG A 32 -29.22 50.56 -18.20
C ARG A 32 -29.68 50.46 -19.67
N LYS A 33 -30.90 49.90 -19.85
CA LYS A 33 -31.86 50.12 -20.96
C LYS A 33 -31.37 49.85 -22.40
N THR A 34 -32.07 48.96 -23.10
CA THR A 34 -33.08 49.33 -24.14
C THR A 34 -33.66 48.09 -24.81
N LYS A 35 -35.00 48.00 -24.89
CA LYS A 35 -35.71 47.36 -26.00
C LYS A 35 -36.99 48.14 -26.25
N SER A 36 -37.29 48.36 -27.53
CA SER A 36 -38.48 49.08 -28.02
C SER A 36 -39.31 48.14 -28.88
N LYS A 37 -40.62 48.39 -28.88
CA LYS A 37 -41.65 47.88 -29.81
C LYS A 37 -41.78 46.36 -29.97
N ASP A 38 -43.00 45.88 -29.70
CA ASP A 38 -43.82 45.36 -30.79
C ASP A 38 -45.23 45.96 -30.73
N ILE A 39 -45.95 45.91 -31.85
CA ILE A 39 -47.18 46.66 -32.10
C ILE A 39 -48.33 45.70 -32.45
N SER A 40 -49.42 45.70 -31.68
CA SER A 40 -50.78 45.42 -32.19
C SER A 40 -51.85 45.60 -31.11
N ASN A 41 -52.63 46.67 -31.20
CA ASN A 41 -54.05 46.54 -31.54
C ASN A 41 -54.73 47.90 -31.70
N LEU A 42 -55.51 48.00 -32.77
CA LEU A 42 -56.29 49.17 -33.17
C LEU A 42 -57.73 48.96 -32.69
N MET A 43 -58.32 49.92 -31.99
CA MET A 43 -59.77 50.01 -31.89
C MET A 43 -60.24 51.47 -31.91
N ILE A 44 -60.97 51.81 -32.97
CA ILE A 44 -61.66 53.08 -33.15
C ILE A 44 -63.15 52.83 -32.95
N VAL A 45 -63.75 53.47 -31.96
CA VAL A 45 -65.20 53.70 -31.88
C VAL A 45 -65.39 55.13 -31.35
N GLY A 46 -66.31 55.90 -31.93
CA GLY A 46 -66.54 57.30 -31.56
C GLY A 46 -68.02 57.60 -31.26
N LYS A 47 -68.29 58.87 -30.93
CA LYS A 47 -69.61 59.55 -30.87
C LYS A 47 -70.69 58.91 -29.98
N ASP A 48 -71.18 59.64 -28.98
CA ASP A 48 -72.40 60.46 -29.17
C ASP A 48 -72.79 61.32 -27.94
N THR A 49 -73.79 62.19 -28.15
CA THR A 49 -74.31 63.19 -27.19
C THR A 49 -75.64 62.79 -26.56
N VAL A 50 -75.90 63.14 -25.29
CA VAL A 50 -77.28 63.26 -24.73
C VAL A 50 -77.38 64.43 -23.72
N LYS A 51 -78.51 65.16 -23.75
CA LYS A 51 -78.86 66.28 -22.85
C LYS A 51 -79.77 65.83 -21.69
N LYS A 52 -79.83 66.60 -20.59
CA LYS A 52 -81.06 66.77 -19.78
C LYS A 52 -81.17 68.18 -19.18
N LYS A 53 -82.37 68.57 -18.72
CA LYS A 53 -82.85 69.98 -18.72
C LYS A 53 -83.78 70.32 -17.53
N LYS A 54 -83.80 71.61 -17.15
CA LYS A 54 -84.87 72.40 -16.46
C LYS A 54 -85.20 72.16 -14.98
N GLY A 55 -85.51 73.28 -14.29
CA GLY A 55 -86.36 73.38 -13.10
C GLY A 55 -86.53 74.84 -12.64
N GLY A 56 -87.77 75.31 -12.42
CA GLY A 56 -88.11 76.65 -11.90
C GLY A 56 -89.59 77.06 -12.08
N PRO A 57 -90.23 77.72 -11.09
CA PRO A 57 -91.55 78.39 -11.21
C PRO A 57 -91.49 79.92 -10.85
N VAL A 58 -92.53 80.78 -10.86
CA VAL A 58 -93.67 81.15 -11.73
C VAL A 58 -94.51 82.21 -10.94
N VAL A 59 -94.62 83.41 -11.53
CA VAL A 59 -95.66 84.48 -11.51
C VAL A 59 -96.77 84.57 -10.43
N ALA A 60 -97.00 85.81 -9.95
CA ALA A 60 -98.29 86.39 -9.53
C ALA A 60 -98.23 87.96 -9.61
N ALA A 61 -99.22 88.71 -9.11
CA ALA A 61 -100.37 89.24 -9.87
C ALA A 61 -101.00 90.49 -9.18
N ASN A 62 -101.76 91.32 -9.91
CA ASN A 62 -102.57 92.45 -9.37
C ASN A 62 -104.07 92.10 -9.29
N PRO A 63 -104.85 92.78 -8.43
CA PRO A 63 -105.87 93.74 -8.93
C PRO A 63 -106.07 94.98 -8.02
N ALA A 64 -107.05 95.84 -8.36
CA ALA A 64 -107.37 97.13 -7.72
C ALA A 64 -108.77 97.15 -7.06
N ASP A 65 -109.05 98.10 -6.14
CA ASP A 65 -110.14 99.11 -6.25
C ASP A 65 -110.51 99.85 -4.94
N ALA A 66 -111.02 101.09 -5.11
CA ALA A 66 -111.96 101.89 -4.28
C ALA A 66 -111.67 102.29 -2.80
N GLY A 67 -111.94 103.57 -2.48
CA GLY A 67 -112.46 103.99 -1.15
C GLY A 67 -111.66 105.00 -0.30
N MET A 68 -111.87 106.30 -0.54
CA MET A 68 -111.62 107.47 0.35
C MET A 68 -111.00 107.28 1.76
N ALA A 69 -109.73 107.66 1.94
CA ALA A 69 -109.23 108.47 3.08
C ALA A 69 -107.73 108.84 2.88
N THR A 70 -107.43 110.11 2.58
CA THR A 70 -106.05 110.55 2.33
C THR A 70 -105.27 110.78 3.64
N VAL A 71 -104.45 109.82 4.05
CA VAL A 71 -103.46 109.99 5.13
C VAL A 71 -102.09 110.24 4.50
N VAL A 72 -101.64 111.51 4.48
CA VAL A 72 -100.31 111.86 3.98
C VAL A 72 -99.24 111.35 4.95
N ALA A 73 -98.34 110.50 4.46
CA ALA A 73 -97.28 109.93 5.28
C ALA A 73 -96.25 110.99 5.69
N ALA A 74 -95.60 110.81 6.85
CA ALA A 74 -94.56 111.73 7.33
C ALA A 74 -93.38 111.88 6.34
N SER A 75 -93.12 110.85 5.52
CA SER A 75 -92.17 110.89 4.41
C SER A 75 -92.58 111.86 3.29
N GLU A 76 -93.86 111.94 2.94
CA GLU A 76 -94.37 112.90 1.95
C GLU A 76 -94.39 114.32 2.50
N LEU A 77 -94.79 114.49 3.77
CA LEU A 77 -94.81 115.80 4.42
C LEU A 77 -93.38 116.37 4.58
N ASN A 78 -92.39 115.52 4.89
CA ASN A 78 -90.99 115.90 4.91
C ASN A 78 -90.43 116.15 3.49
N ARG A 79 -90.77 115.32 2.50
CA ARG A 79 -90.41 115.55 1.09
C ARG A 79 -90.95 116.89 0.57
N ILE A 80 -92.17 117.27 0.94
CA ILE A 80 -92.75 118.58 0.61
C ILE A 80 -91.91 119.69 1.27
N LYS A 81 -91.65 119.61 2.59
CA LYS A 81 -90.82 120.58 3.32
C LYS A 81 -89.41 120.74 2.73
N GLU A 82 -88.74 119.64 2.37
CA GLU A 82 -87.43 119.66 1.74
C GLU A 82 -87.48 120.26 0.33
N SER A 83 -88.50 119.93 -0.47
CA SER A 83 -88.69 120.50 -1.82
C SER A 83 -88.99 122.00 -1.83
N THR A 84 -89.54 122.55 -0.74
CA THR A 84 -89.81 123.99 -0.58
C THR A 84 -88.64 124.80 -0.04
N LYS A 85 -87.51 124.17 0.32
CA LYS A 85 -86.34 124.88 0.83
C LYS A 85 -85.52 125.42 -0.34
N ILE A 86 -85.51 126.74 -0.53
CA ILE A 86 -84.70 127.41 -1.56
C ILE A 86 -83.22 127.34 -1.15
N VAL A 87 -82.52 126.30 -1.62
CA VAL A 87 -81.10 126.08 -1.38
C VAL A 87 -80.27 126.93 -2.34
N SER A 88 -79.19 127.54 -1.85
CA SER A 88 -78.29 128.33 -2.69
C SER A 88 -77.45 127.44 -3.61
N LYS A 89 -77.08 127.92 -4.81
CA LYS A 89 -76.26 127.16 -5.79
C LYS A 89 -74.93 126.64 -5.22
N GLN A 90 -74.39 127.24 -4.17
CA GLN A 90 -73.13 126.82 -3.56
C GLN A 90 -73.31 125.58 -2.65
N GLU A 91 -74.42 125.49 -1.91
CA GLU A 91 -74.74 124.35 -1.04
C GLU A 91 -75.10 123.09 -1.86
N GLU A 92 -75.76 123.26 -3.00
CA GLU A 92 -76.09 122.16 -3.92
C GLU A 92 -74.82 121.50 -4.50
N VAL A 93 -73.78 122.30 -4.80
CA VAL A 93 -72.47 121.81 -5.26
C VAL A 93 -71.71 121.11 -4.13
N ALA A 94 -71.80 121.60 -2.89
CA ALA A 94 -71.20 120.93 -1.73
C ALA A 94 -71.83 119.55 -1.48
N MET A 95 -73.15 119.45 -1.51
CA MET A 95 -73.88 118.18 -1.37
C MET A 95 -73.61 117.20 -2.52
N LYS A 96 -73.43 117.68 -3.75
CA LYS A 96 -72.98 116.84 -4.88
C LYS A 96 -71.56 116.30 -4.66
N LYS A 97 -70.61 117.15 -4.25
CA LYS A 97 -69.23 116.71 -3.94
C LYS A 97 -69.18 115.66 -2.81
N ILE A 98 -69.99 115.80 -1.77
CA ILE A 98 -70.06 114.82 -0.67
C ILE A 98 -70.63 113.47 -1.19
N ASN A 99 -71.67 113.50 -2.02
CA ASN A 99 -72.24 112.29 -2.63
C ASN A 99 -71.30 111.64 -3.67
N GLU A 100 -70.54 112.43 -4.42
CA GLU A 100 -69.51 111.95 -5.35
C GLU A 100 -68.34 111.31 -4.59
N ALA A 101 -67.87 111.91 -3.50
CA ALA A 101 -66.86 111.31 -2.62
C ALA A 101 -67.35 109.97 -2.02
N ALA A 102 -68.59 109.90 -1.55
CA ALA A 102 -69.17 108.66 -1.02
C ALA A 102 -69.37 107.57 -2.10
N LYS A 103 -69.60 107.95 -3.37
CA LYS A 103 -69.59 107.01 -4.50
C LYS A 103 -68.17 106.56 -4.85
N ALA A 104 -67.21 107.48 -4.91
CA ALA A 104 -65.80 107.19 -5.18
C ALA A 104 -65.21 106.23 -4.12
N GLU A 105 -65.56 106.38 -2.84
CA GLU A 105 -65.13 105.47 -1.78
C GLU A 105 -65.70 104.05 -1.96
N LYS A 106 -66.97 103.92 -2.37
CA LYS A 106 -67.60 102.63 -2.69
C LYS A 106 -66.99 102.00 -3.93
N GLU A 107 -66.67 102.79 -4.96
CA GLU A 107 -65.96 102.31 -6.14
C GLU A 107 -64.53 101.88 -5.82
N ALA A 108 -63.79 102.61 -5.00
CA ALA A 108 -62.44 102.25 -4.57
C ALA A 108 -62.43 100.89 -3.86
N LYS A 109 -63.39 100.64 -2.95
CA LYS A 109 -63.56 99.33 -2.28
C LYS A 109 -63.94 98.20 -3.26
N SER A 110 -64.58 98.51 -4.39
CA SER A 110 -64.88 97.55 -5.46
C SER A 110 -63.67 97.28 -6.36
N ARG A 111 -62.92 98.33 -6.74
CA ARG A 111 -61.69 98.24 -7.53
C ARG A 111 -60.62 97.44 -6.78
N ALA A 112 -60.38 97.74 -5.50
CA ALA A 112 -59.44 96.99 -4.65
C ALA A 112 -59.80 95.49 -4.52
N ARG A 113 -61.09 95.12 -4.57
CA ARG A 113 -61.52 93.70 -4.61
C ARG A 113 -61.22 93.04 -5.95
N LYS A 114 -61.44 93.74 -7.07
CA LYS A 114 -61.08 93.25 -8.42
C LYS A 114 -59.57 93.09 -8.57
N GLU A 115 -58.80 94.06 -8.09
CA GLU A 115 -57.35 94.05 -8.11
C GLU A 115 -56.78 92.89 -7.30
N LYS A 116 -57.33 92.61 -6.11
CA LYS A 116 -56.99 91.40 -5.32
C LYS A 116 -57.34 90.08 -6.02
N MET A 117 -58.41 90.05 -6.82
CA MET A 117 -58.78 88.86 -7.61
C MET A 117 -57.81 88.67 -8.79
N ILE A 118 -57.44 89.74 -9.49
CA ILE A 118 -56.45 89.70 -10.58
C ILE A 118 -55.10 89.23 -10.05
N LEU A 119 -54.63 89.77 -8.92
CA LEU A 119 -53.35 89.39 -8.32
C LEU A 119 -53.36 87.92 -7.83
N MET A 120 -54.49 87.41 -7.33
CA MET A 120 -54.67 85.97 -7.07
C MET A 120 -54.76 85.10 -8.33
N GLU A 121 -55.28 85.61 -9.45
CA GLU A 121 -55.25 84.90 -10.74
C GLU A 121 -53.86 84.88 -11.37
N GLU A 122 -53.09 85.95 -11.23
CA GLU A 122 -51.68 86.04 -11.65
C GLU A 122 -50.80 85.14 -10.78
N GLU A 123 -50.99 85.13 -9.46
CA GLU A 123 -50.35 84.15 -8.58
C GLU A 123 -50.74 82.71 -8.92
N ARG A 124 -52.01 82.44 -9.27
CA ARG A 124 -52.44 81.11 -9.74
C ARG A 124 -51.77 80.75 -11.06
N LYS A 125 -51.70 81.65 -12.04
CA LYS A 125 -51.00 81.43 -13.31
C LYS A 125 -49.51 81.19 -13.10
N MET A 126 -48.84 81.98 -12.26
CA MET A 126 -47.43 81.77 -11.89
C MET A 126 -47.23 80.42 -11.21
N LYS A 127 -48.06 80.05 -10.23
CA LYS A 127 -47.98 78.74 -9.56
C LYS A 127 -48.27 77.58 -10.53
N MET A 128 -49.19 77.75 -11.48
CA MET A 128 -49.52 76.74 -12.49
C MET A 128 -48.46 76.61 -13.60
N ALA A 129 -47.71 77.68 -13.90
CA ALA A 129 -46.54 77.66 -14.79
C ALA A 129 -45.25 77.19 -14.10
N MET A 130 -45.14 77.40 -12.79
CA MET A 130 -44.00 76.95 -11.96
C MET A 130 -44.13 75.50 -11.51
N GLN A 131 -45.36 74.94 -11.54
CA GLN A 131 -45.60 73.51 -11.50
C GLN A 131 -45.23 72.85 -12.83
N MET A 132 -43.93 72.84 -13.14
CA MET A 132 -43.37 71.91 -14.12
C MET A 132 -43.84 70.51 -13.76
N THR A 133 -44.36 69.79 -14.75
CA THR A 133 -44.80 68.41 -14.58
C THR A 133 -43.60 67.54 -14.21
N ASP A 134 -43.83 66.46 -13.45
CA ASP A 134 -42.72 65.61 -13.00
C ASP A 134 -41.98 64.94 -14.18
N PHE A 135 -42.66 64.80 -15.32
CA PHE A 135 -42.07 64.42 -16.60
C PHE A 135 -41.04 65.43 -17.11
N GLU A 136 -41.36 66.74 -17.11
CA GLU A 136 -40.43 67.80 -17.53
C GLU A 136 -39.24 67.93 -16.56
N LYS A 137 -39.42 67.62 -15.27
CA LYS A 137 -38.31 67.56 -14.30
C LYS A 137 -37.40 66.37 -14.54
N GLU A 138 -37.94 65.18 -14.82
CA GLU A 138 -37.14 64.01 -15.21
C GLU A 138 -36.41 64.26 -16.54
N GLU A 139 -37.04 64.94 -17.49
CA GLU A 139 -36.44 65.31 -18.76
C GLU A 139 -35.31 66.33 -18.57
N GLN A 140 -35.51 67.39 -17.77
CA GLN A 140 -34.44 68.33 -17.41
C GLN A 140 -33.30 67.67 -16.62
N ALA A 141 -33.59 66.78 -15.68
CA ALA A 141 -32.57 66.03 -14.95
C ALA A 141 -31.79 65.09 -15.90
N SER A 142 -32.47 64.48 -16.88
CA SER A 142 -31.86 63.62 -17.88
C SER A 142 -31.01 64.42 -18.87
N THR A 143 -31.48 65.57 -19.36
CA THR A 143 -30.71 66.44 -20.26
C THR A 143 -29.53 67.07 -19.53
N ASN A 144 -29.69 67.54 -18.29
CA ASN A 144 -28.59 68.07 -17.48
C ASN A 144 -27.55 66.98 -17.17
N GLY A 145 -27.97 65.76 -16.81
CA GLY A 145 -27.05 64.63 -16.62
C GLY A 145 -26.33 64.19 -17.91
N LEU A 146 -26.92 64.44 -19.08
CA LEU A 146 -26.30 64.18 -20.38
C LEU A 146 -25.35 65.32 -20.79
N LEU A 147 -25.68 66.57 -20.45
CA LEU A 147 -24.83 67.76 -20.60
C LEU A 147 -23.61 67.69 -19.67
N GLN A 148 -23.80 67.25 -18.42
CA GLN A 148 -22.73 66.98 -17.46
C GLN A 148 -21.78 65.93 -18.04
N LYS A 149 -22.28 64.76 -18.46
CA LYS A 149 -21.46 63.72 -19.10
C LYS A 149 -20.80 64.15 -20.40
N ALA A 150 -21.39 65.08 -21.15
CA ALA A 150 -20.76 65.65 -22.34
C ALA A 150 -19.60 66.58 -21.95
N LYS A 151 -19.77 67.37 -20.87
CA LYS A 151 -18.71 68.19 -20.30
C LYS A 151 -17.59 67.33 -19.71
N ASP A 152 -17.91 66.34 -18.87
CA ASP A 152 -16.92 65.41 -18.28
C ASP A 152 -16.07 64.73 -19.37
N LYS A 153 -16.67 64.38 -20.53
CA LYS A 153 -15.96 63.84 -21.70
C LYS A 153 -15.10 64.85 -22.45
N MET A 154 -15.46 66.14 -22.44
CA MET A 154 -14.60 67.21 -22.95
C MET A 154 -13.44 67.45 -22.00
N ASP A 155 -13.69 67.44 -20.70
CA ASP A 155 -12.69 67.61 -19.65
C ASP A 155 -11.67 66.44 -19.66
N GLU A 156 -12.13 65.18 -19.83
CA GLU A 156 -11.25 64.01 -20.06
C GLU A 156 -10.48 64.04 -21.39
N ALA A 157 -10.91 64.86 -22.37
CA ALA A 157 -10.21 65.00 -23.64
C ALA A 157 -8.99 65.95 -23.57
N HIS A 158 -8.79 66.66 -22.46
CA HIS A 158 -7.57 67.44 -22.21
C HIS A 158 -6.36 66.51 -21.96
N ASP A 159 -5.20 66.86 -22.52
CA ASP A 159 -4.02 65.99 -22.48
C ASP A 159 -3.43 65.82 -21.08
N ASP A 160 -3.50 66.83 -20.21
CA ASP A 160 -3.11 66.71 -18.81
C ASP A 160 -4.00 65.71 -18.05
N VAL A 161 -5.30 65.68 -18.34
CA VAL A 161 -6.24 64.73 -17.72
C VAL A 161 -5.99 63.31 -18.24
N LYS A 162 -5.64 63.15 -19.54
CA LYS A 162 -5.16 61.85 -20.07
C LYS A 162 -3.86 61.41 -19.40
N HIS A 163 -2.93 62.33 -19.11
CA HIS A 163 -1.69 62.02 -18.42
C HIS A 163 -1.95 61.59 -16.95
N MET A 164 -2.81 62.32 -16.24
CA MET A 164 -3.28 61.93 -14.90
C MET A 164 -3.97 60.55 -14.91
N ASN A 165 -4.81 60.28 -15.91
CA ASN A 165 -5.44 58.97 -16.10
C ASN A 165 -4.41 57.87 -16.38
N ALA A 166 -3.35 58.14 -17.15
CA ALA A 166 -2.26 57.21 -17.37
C ALA A 166 -1.46 56.92 -16.07
N MET A 167 -1.17 57.94 -15.26
CA MET A 167 -0.55 57.78 -13.94
C MET A 167 -1.43 56.97 -12.98
N MET A 168 -2.75 57.22 -12.98
CA MET A 168 -3.72 56.46 -12.18
C MET A 168 -3.78 54.99 -12.62
N MET A 169 -3.75 54.72 -13.93
CA MET A 169 -3.73 53.37 -14.48
C MET A 169 -2.44 52.63 -14.08
N TYR A 170 -1.29 53.30 -14.22
CA TYR A 170 0.00 52.77 -13.75
C TYR A 170 -0.02 52.44 -12.26
N SER A 171 -0.52 53.35 -11.41
CA SER A 171 -0.66 53.10 -9.96
C SER A 171 -1.52 51.87 -9.67
N LYS A 172 -2.68 51.71 -10.32
CA LYS A 172 -3.53 50.52 -10.18
C LYS A 172 -2.80 49.23 -10.60
N VAL A 173 -2.07 49.25 -11.71
CA VAL A 173 -1.29 48.10 -12.19
C VAL A 173 -0.13 47.76 -11.26
N VAL A 174 0.55 48.75 -10.68
CA VAL A 174 1.61 48.53 -9.69
C VAL A 174 1.05 47.92 -8.41
N THR A 175 -0.06 48.43 -7.87
CA THR A 175 -0.71 47.83 -6.68
C THR A 175 -1.11 46.38 -6.91
N ILE A 176 -1.67 46.04 -8.08
CA ILE A 176 -2.00 44.65 -8.44
C ILE A 176 -0.74 43.81 -8.60
N ARG A 177 0.33 44.34 -9.22
CA ARG A 177 1.61 43.65 -9.37
C ARG A 177 2.26 43.36 -8.03
N ASP A 178 2.24 44.31 -7.10
CA ASP A 178 2.84 44.13 -5.77
C ASP A 178 2.07 43.06 -4.97
N ALA A 179 0.75 43.03 -5.07
CA ALA A 179 -0.08 41.95 -4.53
C ALA A 179 0.26 40.59 -5.17
N GLN A 180 0.37 40.51 -6.50
CA GLN A 180 0.78 39.28 -7.22
C GLN A 180 2.20 38.81 -6.84
N VAL A 181 3.12 39.74 -6.56
CA VAL A 181 4.48 39.41 -6.11
C VAL A 181 4.47 38.88 -4.67
N GLN A 182 3.61 39.42 -3.79
CA GLN A 182 3.42 38.88 -2.44
C GLN A 182 2.76 37.50 -2.47
N GLU A 183 1.69 37.33 -3.24
CA GLU A 183 1.02 36.05 -3.47
C GLU A 183 1.99 34.98 -4.01
N LYS A 184 2.79 35.34 -5.03
CA LYS A 184 3.82 34.43 -5.58
C LYS A 184 4.89 34.05 -4.55
N ARG A 185 5.26 34.96 -3.62
CA ARG A 185 6.19 34.64 -2.53
C ARG A 185 5.56 33.67 -1.52
N TYR A 186 4.29 33.87 -1.18
CA TYR A 186 3.55 32.98 -0.28
C TYR A 186 3.44 31.56 -0.87
N ILE A 187 3.02 31.45 -2.14
CA ILE A 187 2.97 30.17 -2.87
C ILE A 187 4.34 29.49 -2.96
N HIS A 188 5.43 30.26 -3.07
CA HIS A 188 6.79 29.70 -3.06
C HIS A 188 7.15 29.14 -1.68
N GLN A 189 6.85 29.89 -0.61
CA GLN A 189 7.11 29.47 0.75
C GLN A 189 6.29 28.24 1.14
N GLU A 190 5.00 28.17 0.78
CA GLU A 190 4.17 26.99 1.00
C GLU A 190 4.75 25.74 0.31
N ARG A 191 5.26 25.88 -0.93
CA ARG A 191 5.94 24.78 -1.62
C ARG A 191 7.24 24.37 -0.95
N GLU A 192 8.06 25.31 -0.49
CA GLU A 192 9.29 25.01 0.25
C GLU A 192 8.98 24.27 1.57
N GLU A 193 7.88 24.65 2.24
CA GLU A 193 7.39 23.99 3.46
C GLU A 193 6.78 22.59 3.15
N GLU A 194 6.10 22.39 2.02
CA GLU A 194 5.62 21.09 1.54
C GLU A 194 6.78 20.17 1.13
N GLU A 195 7.76 20.66 0.38
CA GLU A 195 8.98 19.92 -0.01
C GLU A 195 9.76 19.49 1.23
N ALA A 196 9.93 20.36 2.23
CA ALA A 196 10.56 20.01 3.50
C ALA A 196 9.75 18.95 4.31
N GLN A 197 8.42 18.96 4.24
CA GLN A 197 7.57 17.92 4.83
C GLN A 197 7.70 16.58 4.10
N LEU A 198 7.84 16.58 2.77
CA LEU A 198 8.09 15.38 1.98
C LEU A 198 9.49 14.80 2.25
N ASP A 199 10.53 15.63 2.30
CA ASP A 199 11.90 15.21 2.63
C ASP A 199 11.98 14.60 4.04
N THR A 200 11.32 15.21 5.03
CA THR A 200 11.25 14.64 6.39
C THR A 200 10.43 13.35 6.44
N MET A 201 9.36 13.23 5.65
CA MET A 201 8.62 11.97 5.50
C MET A 201 9.50 10.86 4.88
N MET A 202 10.25 11.16 3.82
CA MET A 202 11.18 10.23 3.19
C MET A 202 12.30 9.79 4.14
N GLU A 203 12.87 10.69 4.94
CA GLU A 203 13.88 10.33 5.93
C GLU A 203 13.28 9.47 7.06
N ILE A 204 12.05 9.74 7.50
CA ILE A 204 11.32 8.88 8.45
C ILE A 204 11.12 7.47 7.87
N GLU A 205 10.77 7.33 6.59
CA GLU A 205 10.65 6.02 5.94
C GLU A 205 12.01 5.32 5.81
N ARG A 206 13.07 6.04 5.45
CA ARG A 206 14.44 5.52 5.40
C ARG A 206 14.90 5.00 6.76
N LEU A 207 14.65 5.76 7.83
CA LEU A 207 14.96 5.37 9.21
C LEU A 207 14.12 4.17 9.68
N LYS A 208 12.82 4.11 9.33
CA LYS A 208 11.98 2.93 9.58
C LYS A 208 12.52 1.68 8.87
N ALA A 209 12.89 1.80 7.60
CA ALA A 209 13.48 0.69 6.84
C ALA A 209 14.80 0.19 7.46
N LEU A 210 15.71 1.11 7.81
CA LEU A 210 16.95 0.78 8.51
C LEU A 210 16.68 0.07 9.85
N LYS A 211 15.72 0.57 10.64
CA LYS A 211 15.31 -0.04 11.91
C LYS A 211 14.75 -1.47 11.73
N MET A 212 13.93 -1.70 10.70
CA MET A 212 13.43 -3.04 10.36
C MET A 212 14.57 -4.01 9.98
N TYR A 213 15.59 -3.53 9.25
CA TYR A 213 16.79 -4.32 8.95
C TYR A 213 17.63 -4.60 10.21
N GLU A 214 17.80 -3.62 11.10
CA GLU A 214 18.45 -3.81 12.39
C GLU A 214 17.72 -4.83 13.27
N GLU A 215 16.40 -4.76 13.37
CA GLU A 215 15.58 -5.69 14.15
C GLU A 215 15.69 -7.11 13.59
N ARG A 216 15.65 -7.28 12.27
CA ARG A 216 15.91 -8.57 11.62
C ARG A 216 17.34 -9.07 11.85
N ASN A 217 18.34 -8.19 11.93
CA ASN A 217 19.72 -8.57 12.27
C ASN A 217 19.86 -8.95 13.75
N LYS A 218 19.23 -8.21 14.67
CA LYS A 218 19.19 -8.52 16.11
C LYS A 218 18.50 -9.85 16.37
N ALA A 219 17.39 -10.15 15.68
CA ALA A 219 16.71 -11.44 15.74
C ALA A 219 17.65 -12.58 15.30
N ARG A 220 18.25 -12.48 14.10
CA ARG A 220 19.24 -13.47 13.61
C ARG A 220 20.41 -13.68 14.57
N ALA A 221 20.93 -12.60 15.18
CA ALA A 221 22.01 -12.69 16.16
C ALA A 221 21.57 -13.34 17.49
N MET A 222 20.33 -13.11 17.94
CA MET A 222 19.77 -13.82 19.10
C MET A 222 19.56 -15.31 18.83
N ASP A 223 19.06 -15.68 17.65
CA ASP A 223 18.86 -17.09 17.30
C ASP A 223 20.21 -17.82 17.10
N GLN A 224 21.22 -17.16 16.54
CA GLN A 224 22.60 -17.67 16.53
C GLN A 224 23.15 -17.87 17.95
N ARG A 225 22.91 -16.93 18.88
CA ARG A 225 23.33 -17.08 20.29
C ARG A 225 22.61 -18.24 20.98
N ARG A 226 21.29 -18.41 20.76
CA ARG A 226 20.52 -19.55 21.26
C ARG A 226 21.02 -20.88 20.70
N GLY A 227 21.26 -20.96 19.40
CA GLY A 227 21.84 -22.14 18.75
C GLY A 227 23.22 -22.48 19.32
N ALA A 228 24.09 -21.47 19.52
CA ALA A 228 25.38 -21.67 20.16
C ALA A 228 25.27 -22.13 21.62
N GLN A 229 24.33 -21.60 22.40
CA GLN A 229 24.05 -22.06 23.76
C GLN A 229 23.63 -23.53 23.81
N VAL A 230 22.70 -23.95 22.94
CA VAL A 230 22.27 -25.36 22.83
C VAL A 230 23.43 -26.28 22.44
N ILE A 231 24.32 -25.85 21.54
CA ILE A 231 25.52 -26.63 21.19
C ILE A 231 26.49 -26.74 22.38
N ILE A 232 26.70 -25.65 23.13
CA ILE A 232 27.54 -25.66 24.34
C ILE A 232 26.95 -26.60 25.40
N GLU A 233 25.63 -26.59 25.60
CA GLU A 233 24.91 -27.48 26.51
C GLU A 233 25.05 -28.95 26.08
N GLN A 234 24.82 -29.26 24.80
CA GLN A 234 25.05 -30.61 24.23
C GLN A 234 26.51 -31.08 24.38
N ILE A 235 27.49 -30.18 24.28
CA ILE A 235 28.91 -30.51 24.50
C ILE A 235 29.14 -30.85 25.98
N LYS A 236 28.60 -30.07 26.91
CA LYS A 236 28.66 -30.35 28.36
C LYS A 236 27.98 -31.68 28.70
N ASP A 237 26.82 -31.96 28.14
CA ASP A 237 26.10 -33.22 28.35
C ASP A 237 26.92 -34.43 27.85
N ARG A 238 27.50 -34.34 26.64
CA ARG A 238 28.40 -35.39 26.12
C ARG A 238 29.71 -35.52 26.89
N GLN A 239 30.18 -34.46 27.55
CA GLN A 239 31.33 -34.53 28.46
C GLN A 239 30.94 -35.21 29.78
N ALA A 240 29.80 -34.83 30.37
CA ALA A 240 29.26 -35.44 31.58
C ALA A 240 28.84 -36.91 31.38
N GLN A 241 28.39 -37.28 30.19
CA GLN A 241 28.14 -38.68 29.83
C GLN A 241 29.46 -39.46 29.71
N ARG A 242 30.48 -38.92 29.01
CA ARG A 242 31.80 -39.56 28.93
C ARG A 242 32.43 -39.75 30.31
N LEU A 243 32.33 -38.76 31.20
CA LEU A 243 32.81 -38.87 32.58
C LEU A 243 32.09 -40.00 33.33
N ARG A 244 30.75 -40.09 33.23
CA ARG A 244 29.97 -41.20 33.82
C ARG A 244 30.33 -42.57 33.22
N GLU A 245 30.61 -42.65 31.92
CA GLU A 245 31.08 -43.88 31.28
C GLU A 245 32.49 -44.27 31.77
N GLU A 246 33.40 -43.31 31.95
CA GLU A 246 34.73 -43.55 32.53
C GLU A 246 34.63 -43.98 34.00
N GLU A 247 33.81 -43.31 34.82
CA GLU A 247 33.51 -43.72 36.21
C GLU A 247 32.94 -45.14 36.28
N SER A 248 32.02 -45.51 35.36
CA SER A 248 31.47 -46.88 35.31
C SER A 248 32.53 -47.92 34.94
N ARG A 249 33.41 -47.62 33.97
CA ARG A 249 34.52 -48.50 33.60
C ARG A 249 35.54 -48.65 34.72
N ASP A 250 35.78 -47.60 35.50
CA ASP A 250 36.70 -47.67 36.64
C ASP A 250 36.08 -48.42 37.83
N GLN A 251 34.76 -48.36 38.01
CA GLN A 251 34.04 -49.25 38.94
C GLN A 251 34.11 -50.73 38.48
N GLU A 252 33.89 -51.01 37.19
CA GLU A 252 34.06 -52.36 36.61
C GLU A 252 35.50 -52.88 36.76
N ARG A 253 36.50 -52.05 36.44
CA ARG A 253 37.93 -52.37 36.64
C ARG A 253 38.24 -52.66 38.10
N ALA A 254 37.75 -51.85 39.03
CA ALA A 254 37.93 -52.06 40.46
C ALA A 254 37.25 -53.35 40.95
N PHE A 255 36.08 -53.69 40.39
CA PHE A 255 35.39 -54.96 40.68
C PHE A 255 36.18 -56.17 40.16
N ILE A 256 36.64 -56.12 38.90
CA ILE A 256 37.47 -57.17 38.28
C ILE A 256 38.77 -57.35 39.07
N LEU A 257 39.44 -56.26 39.48
CA LEU A 257 40.65 -56.33 40.30
C LEU A 257 40.41 -56.99 41.66
N LYS A 258 39.29 -56.70 42.33
CA LYS A 258 38.89 -57.38 43.58
C LYS A 258 38.63 -58.87 43.34
N GLN A 259 37.95 -59.23 42.25
CA GLN A 259 37.69 -60.63 41.91
C GLN A 259 38.99 -61.40 41.61
N ILE A 260 39.93 -60.80 40.87
CA ILE A 260 41.26 -61.36 40.62
C ILE A 260 42.03 -61.55 41.95
N GLN A 261 41.94 -60.59 42.88
CA GLN A 261 42.57 -60.72 44.19
C GLN A 261 41.96 -61.87 45.02
N ALA A 262 40.64 -62.04 45.01
CA ALA A 262 39.97 -63.17 45.67
C ALA A 262 40.39 -64.52 45.06
N MET A 263 40.30 -64.67 43.74
CA MET A 263 40.77 -65.87 43.02
C MET A 263 42.23 -66.22 43.35
N LYS A 264 43.11 -65.20 43.40
CA LYS A 264 44.52 -65.38 43.74
C LYS A 264 44.73 -65.79 45.21
N GLN A 265 43.86 -65.37 46.13
CA GLN A 265 43.89 -65.83 47.52
C GLN A 265 43.46 -67.30 47.61
N GLU A 266 42.37 -67.68 46.93
CA GLU A 266 41.91 -69.07 46.84
C GLU A 266 42.97 -70.00 46.22
N GLU A 267 43.66 -69.57 45.15
CA GLU A 267 44.78 -70.31 44.57
C GLU A 267 45.93 -70.52 45.56
N VAL A 268 46.27 -69.50 46.36
CA VAL A 268 47.32 -69.59 47.39
C VAL A 268 46.90 -70.55 48.52
N GLU A 269 45.64 -70.57 48.92
CA GLU A 269 45.12 -71.53 49.90
C GLU A 269 45.11 -72.95 49.36
N LEU A 270 44.68 -73.14 48.10
CA LEU A 270 44.69 -74.44 47.43
C LEU A 270 46.12 -74.96 47.21
N GLN A 271 47.10 -74.07 46.94
CA GLN A 271 48.51 -74.45 46.93
C GLN A 271 49.04 -74.84 48.32
N LYS A 272 48.65 -74.12 49.40
CA LYS A 272 48.99 -74.51 50.78
C LYS A 272 48.39 -75.88 51.12
N ALA A 273 47.13 -76.12 50.80
CA ALA A 273 46.46 -77.40 51.00
C ALA A 273 47.15 -78.54 50.25
N LYS A 274 47.53 -78.33 48.98
CA LYS A 274 48.32 -79.30 48.19
C LYS A 274 49.69 -79.60 48.83
N LYS A 275 50.40 -78.58 49.35
CA LYS A 275 51.67 -78.78 50.08
C LYS A 275 51.49 -79.60 51.36
N VAL A 276 50.44 -79.34 52.13
CA VAL A 276 50.12 -80.11 53.35
C VAL A 276 49.74 -81.56 53.00
N ALA A 277 48.95 -81.79 51.96
CA ALA A 277 48.60 -83.13 51.48
C ALA A 277 49.84 -83.91 51.00
N ALA A 278 50.73 -83.27 50.22
CA ALA A 278 51.99 -83.87 49.77
C ALA A 278 52.93 -84.21 50.94
N ALA A 279 53.00 -83.35 51.96
CA ALA A 279 53.78 -83.61 53.18
C ALA A 279 53.23 -84.80 53.98
N LYS A 280 51.90 -84.96 54.09
CA LYS A 280 51.28 -86.14 54.71
C LYS A 280 51.61 -87.42 53.94
N LEU A 281 51.44 -87.41 52.61
CA LEU A 281 51.78 -88.55 51.74
C LEU A 281 53.26 -88.95 51.87
N MET A 282 54.17 -87.98 51.90
CA MET A 282 55.60 -88.23 52.14
C MET A 282 55.87 -88.85 53.52
N GLY A 283 55.14 -88.44 54.56
CA GLY A 283 55.22 -89.05 55.89
C GLY A 283 54.74 -90.51 55.89
N GLU A 284 53.61 -90.79 55.24
CA GLU A 284 53.06 -92.15 55.10
C GLU A 284 54.02 -93.08 54.31
N VAL A 285 54.62 -92.58 53.22
CA VAL A 285 55.66 -93.30 52.45
C VAL A 285 56.92 -93.54 53.29
N ALA A 286 57.35 -92.57 54.11
CA ALA A 286 58.50 -92.74 55.00
C ALA A 286 58.25 -93.82 56.07
N VAL A 287 57.05 -93.87 56.65
CA VAL A 287 56.65 -94.92 57.61
C VAL A 287 56.58 -96.29 56.94
N ALA A 288 56.02 -96.39 55.73
CA ALA A 288 55.99 -97.63 54.97
C ALA A 288 57.41 -98.13 54.63
N ASN A 289 58.29 -97.24 54.16
CA ASN A 289 59.68 -97.58 53.88
C ASN A 289 60.43 -98.04 55.14
N ALA A 290 60.25 -97.37 56.28
CA ALA A 290 60.84 -97.77 57.56
C ALA A 290 60.34 -99.16 58.01
N ALA A 291 59.06 -99.48 57.80
CA ALA A 291 58.52 -100.82 58.06
C ALA A 291 59.17 -101.89 57.15
N THR A 292 59.34 -101.60 55.85
CA THR A 292 60.02 -102.55 54.94
C THR A 292 61.51 -102.76 55.29
N MET A 293 62.19 -101.76 55.85
CA MET A 293 63.57 -101.91 56.31
C MET A 293 63.67 -102.82 57.53
N LYS A 294 62.80 -102.66 58.53
CA LYS A 294 62.74 -103.56 59.70
C LYS A 294 62.50 -105.02 59.29
N ILE A 295 61.57 -105.27 58.37
CA ILE A 295 61.28 -106.62 57.84
C ILE A 295 62.51 -107.22 57.12
N LYS A 296 63.38 -106.39 56.52
CA LYS A 296 64.66 -106.86 55.94
C LYS A 296 65.70 -107.17 57.01
N GLU A 297 65.81 -106.33 58.04
CA GLU A 297 66.73 -106.55 59.17
C GLU A 297 66.39 -107.84 59.94
N GLU A 298 65.10 -108.10 60.18
CA GLU A 298 64.61 -109.34 60.79
C GLU A 298 64.96 -110.59 59.96
N LYS A 299 64.88 -110.50 58.62
CA LYS A 299 65.30 -111.58 57.71
C LYS A 299 66.80 -111.83 57.74
N ILE A 300 67.61 -110.77 57.72
CA ILE A 300 69.08 -110.87 57.80
C ILE A 300 69.53 -111.48 59.14
N LEU A 301 68.79 -111.22 60.23
CA LEU A 301 69.05 -111.84 61.52
C LEU A 301 68.67 -113.33 61.56
N ALA A 302 67.62 -113.75 60.85
CA ALA A 302 67.28 -115.16 60.67
C ALA A 302 68.34 -115.90 59.83
N GLU A 303 68.72 -115.34 58.66
CA GLU A 303 69.74 -115.90 57.77
C GLU A 303 71.08 -116.11 58.50
N ARG A 304 71.48 -115.18 59.39
CA ARG A 304 72.70 -115.32 60.22
C ARG A 304 72.67 -116.47 61.23
N LEU A 305 71.49 -116.89 61.70
CA LEU A 305 71.35 -118.03 62.61
C LEU A 305 71.41 -119.35 61.84
N ASP A 306 70.83 -119.38 60.64
CA ASP A 306 70.89 -120.54 59.74
C ASP A 306 72.34 -120.75 59.21
N ASP A 307 73.05 -119.69 58.86
CA ASP A 307 74.46 -119.74 58.44
C ASP A 307 75.41 -120.33 59.51
N GLN A 308 75.13 -120.08 60.80
CA GLN A 308 75.91 -120.65 61.90
C GLN A 308 75.70 -122.16 62.01
N GLN A 309 74.49 -122.67 61.76
CA GLN A 309 74.21 -124.11 61.73
C GLN A 309 74.82 -124.79 60.49
N ILE A 310 74.91 -124.09 59.36
CA ILE A 310 75.53 -124.60 58.12
C ILE A 310 77.05 -124.76 58.28
N LEU A 311 77.73 -123.82 58.96
CA LEU A 311 79.18 -123.84 59.17
C LEU A 311 79.68 -125.03 60.01
N GLU A 312 78.90 -125.46 61.00
CA GLU A 312 79.24 -126.63 61.83
C GLU A 312 79.06 -127.94 61.06
N TYR A 313 78.09 -128.02 60.15
CA TYR A 313 77.87 -129.17 59.28
C TYR A 313 78.93 -129.30 58.18
N GLN A 314 79.39 -128.19 57.59
CA GLN A 314 80.35 -128.19 56.48
C GLN A 314 81.77 -128.66 56.91
N ARG A 315 82.24 -128.28 58.11
CA ARG A 315 83.55 -128.72 58.66
C ARG A 315 83.67 -130.23 58.88
N ALA A 316 82.56 -130.94 58.97
CA ALA A 316 82.51 -132.41 59.05
C ALA A 316 82.56 -133.09 57.67
N ARG A 317 82.17 -132.38 56.61
CA ARG A 317 81.99 -132.92 55.25
C ARG A 317 83.21 -132.73 54.35
N GLU A 318 83.89 -131.57 54.41
CA GLU A 318 85.08 -131.27 53.60
C GLU A 318 86.21 -132.32 53.70
N ARG A 319 86.34 -133.01 54.84
CA ARG A 319 87.37 -134.04 55.05
C ARG A 319 87.12 -135.35 54.29
N ARG A 320 85.95 -135.54 53.66
CA ARG A 320 85.61 -136.74 52.86
C ARG A 320 85.48 -136.47 51.37
N GLU A 321 85.38 -135.21 50.94
CA GLU A 321 85.10 -134.87 49.53
C GLU A 321 86.35 -134.55 48.70
N ARG A 322 87.50 -134.25 49.35
CA ARG A 322 88.79 -134.00 48.65
C ARG A 322 89.32 -135.22 47.89
N GLU A 323 88.94 -136.43 48.27
CA GLU A 323 89.37 -137.68 47.62
C GLU A 323 88.46 -138.09 46.43
N ILE A 324 87.33 -137.40 46.22
CA ILE A 324 86.29 -137.78 45.23
C ILE A 324 86.17 -136.75 44.09
N GLU A 325 86.69 -135.54 44.27
CA GLU A 325 86.54 -134.45 43.28
C GLU A 325 87.49 -134.53 42.07
N GLU A 326 88.63 -135.20 42.17
CA GLU A 326 89.60 -135.29 41.06
C GLU A 326 89.12 -136.22 39.94
N GLU A 327 88.33 -137.25 40.24
CA GLU A 327 87.81 -138.19 39.24
C GLU A 327 86.60 -137.66 38.45
N LYS A 328 85.79 -136.77 39.03
CA LYS A 328 84.49 -136.37 38.45
C LYS A 328 84.55 -135.21 37.44
N LYS A 329 85.64 -134.44 37.41
CA LYS A 329 85.78 -133.27 36.52
C LYS A 329 85.99 -133.62 35.04
N ARG A 330 86.17 -134.90 34.68
CA ARG A 330 86.29 -135.36 33.28
C ARG A 330 84.99 -135.84 32.61
N VAL A 331 83.88 -135.97 33.34
CA VAL A 331 82.60 -136.51 32.81
C VAL A 331 81.48 -135.45 32.77
N ALA A 332 81.65 -134.31 33.45
CA ALA A 332 80.64 -133.25 33.53
C ALA A 332 80.39 -132.49 32.20
N ALA A 333 81.34 -132.52 31.26
CA ALA A 333 81.24 -131.79 29.99
C ALA A 333 80.27 -132.41 28.95
N GLU A 334 79.77 -133.62 29.19
CA GLU A 334 78.94 -134.36 28.22
C GLU A 334 77.43 -134.29 28.50
N LYS A 335 77.00 -133.63 29.59
CA LYS A 335 75.58 -133.58 30.02
C LYS A 335 75.04 -132.18 30.35
N GLU A 336 75.59 -131.15 29.70
CA GLU A 336 75.03 -129.78 29.76
C GLU A 336 73.86 -129.56 28.75
N ALA A 337 73.43 -130.62 28.05
CA ALA A 337 72.46 -130.55 26.96
C ALA A 337 70.97 -130.68 27.37
N GLU A 338 70.61 -130.82 28.66
CA GLU A 338 69.25 -131.23 29.06
C GLU A 338 68.49 -130.30 30.04
N THR A 339 68.99 -129.10 30.36
CA THR A 339 68.28 -128.16 31.29
C THR A 339 67.96 -126.78 30.71
N ALA A 340 68.00 -126.62 29.38
CA ALA A 340 67.47 -125.41 28.70
C ALA A 340 65.92 -125.29 28.75
N LYS A 341 65.20 -126.34 29.18
CA LYS A 341 63.74 -126.47 29.04
C LYS A 341 62.90 -125.75 30.12
N LEU A 342 63.53 -124.99 31.03
CA LEU A 342 62.86 -124.32 32.16
C LEU A 342 63.10 -122.79 32.24
N ARG A 343 63.52 -122.16 31.15
CA ARG A 343 63.48 -120.68 30.98
C ARG A 343 62.48 -120.19 29.92
N ALA A 344 62.05 -121.04 28.99
CA ALA A 344 61.11 -120.68 27.92
C ALA A 344 59.64 -120.47 28.36
N GLN A 345 59.34 -120.48 29.67
CA GLN A 345 57.97 -120.48 30.20
C GLN A 345 57.53 -119.15 30.84
N GLN A 346 58.40 -118.13 30.91
CA GLN A 346 58.07 -116.80 31.45
C GLN A 346 58.08 -115.66 30.41
N GLU A 347 58.67 -115.87 29.23
CA GLU A 347 58.74 -114.85 28.17
C GLU A 347 57.38 -114.61 27.46
N LYS A 348 56.47 -115.60 27.48
CA LYS A 348 55.15 -115.54 26.83
C LYS A 348 54.06 -114.73 27.57
N ALA A 349 54.40 -114.09 28.68
CA ALA A 349 53.46 -113.25 29.45
C ALA A 349 53.55 -111.75 29.12
N ALA A 350 54.68 -111.28 28.59
CA ALA A 350 54.91 -109.85 28.32
C ALA A 350 54.27 -109.38 26.99
N ASP A 351 54.40 -110.16 25.92
CA ASP A 351 54.05 -109.69 24.57
C ASP A 351 52.54 -109.59 24.29
N LYS A 352 51.69 -110.29 25.05
CA LYS A 352 50.23 -110.26 24.84
C LYS A 352 49.55 -108.95 25.27
N ALA A 353 50.23 -108.12 26.06
CA ALA A 353 49.74 -106.79 26.42
C ALA A 353 50.02 -105.75 25.32
N ALA A 354 51.20 -105.82 24.68
CA ALA A 354 51.64 -104.85 23.69
C ALA A 354 50.81 -104.90 22.38
N GLU A 355 50.39 -106.10 21.95
CA GLU A 355 49.68 -106.29 20.68
C GLU A 355 48.23 -105.75 20.72
N MET A 356 47.55 -105.87 21.86
CA MET A 356 46.18 -105.37 22.04
C MET A 356 46.10 -103.84 22.16
N ASP A 357 47.16 -103.20 22.67
CA ASP A 357 47.21 -101.74 22.81
C ASP A 357 47.63 -101.07 21.47
N ALA A 358 48.51 -101.70 20.70
CA ALA A 358 48.87 -101.25 19.35
C ALA A 358 47.67 -101.20 18.38
N LEU A 359 46.76 -102.18 18.46
CA LEU A 359 45.52 -102.20 17.66
C LEU A 359 44.47 -101.18 18.14
N ARG A 360 44.45 -100.87 19.45
CA ARG A 360 43.57 -99.84 20.02
C ARG A 360 44.04 -98.44 19.64
N ALA A 361 45.36 -98.18 19.71
CA ALA A 361 45.98 -96.93 19.32
C ALA A 361 45.73 -96.58 17.85
N LYS A 362 45.94 -97.53 16.90
CA LYS A 362 45.72 -97.27 15.47
C LYS A 362 44.26 -96.91 15.14
N ARG A 363 43.29 -97.60 15.74
CA ARG A 363 41.85 -97.29 15.54
C ARG A 363 41.46 -95.96 16.17
N ALA A 364 42.01 -95.60 17.33
CA ALA A 364 41.80 -94.30 17.95
C ALA A 364 42.37 -93.16 17.09
N PHE A 365 43.57 -93.36 16.52
CA PHE A 365 44.22 -92.36 15.67
C PHE A 365 43.45 -92.12 14.36
N GLU A 366 43.05 -93.18 13.63
CA GLU A 366 42.23 -93.02 12.42
C GLU A 366 40.84 -92.44 12.69
N ALA A 367 40.22 -92.79 13.83
CA ALA A 367 38.91 -92.24 14.20
C ALA A 367 39.02 -90.75 14.56
N ALA A 368 40.08 -90.36 15.29
CA ALA A 368 40.39 -88.97 15.56
C ALA A 368 40.72 -88.18 14.28
N GLU A 369 41.46 -88.77 13.34
CA GLU A 369 41.81 -88.14 12.08
C GLU A 369 40.58 -87.96 11.16
N ARG A 370 39.71 -88.98 11.02
CA ARG A 370 38.42 -88.83 10.31
C ARG A 370 37.51 -87.79 10.96
N ALA A 371 37.47 -87.74 12.29
CA ALA A 371 36.70 -86.72 13.02
C ALA A 371 37.32 -85.31 12.86
N ALA A 372 38.64 -85.19 12.81
CA ALA A 372 39.33 -83.92 12.60
C ALA A 372 39.11 -83.37 11.18
N ARG A 373 39.31 -84.19 10.13
CA ARG A 373 39.01 -83.78 8.74
C ARG A 373 37.53 -83.42 8.56
N GLY A 374 36.62 -84.17 9.19
CA GLY A 374 35.19 -83.88 9.18
C GLY A 374 34.83 -82.55 9.85
N LYS A 375 35.43 -82.24 11.00
CA LYS A 375 35.26 -80.93 11.67
C LYS A 375 35.86 -79.79 10.86
N GLU A 376 37.06 -79.96 10.30
CA GLU A 376 37.70 -78.93 9.48
C GLU A 376 36.88 -78.63 8.21
N GLN A 377 36.31 -79.64 7.56
CA GLN A 377 35.39 -79.45 6.44
C GLN A 377 34.10 -78.72 6.85
N GLN A 378 33.53 -79.05 8.02
CA GLN A 378 32.35 -78.34 8.53
C GLN A 378 32.65 -76.89 8.93
N GLU A 379 33.83 -76.61 9.49
CA GLU A 379 34.26 -75.25 9.83
C GLU A 379 34.54 -74.43 8.57
N ARG A 380 35.23 -74.99 7.56
CA ARG A 380 35.41 -74.35 6.25
C ARG A 380 34.07 -74.05 5.58
N ALA A 381 33.14 -75.01 5.54
CA ALA A 381 31.80 -74.82 4.96
C ALA A 381 30.96 -73.78 5.71
N ARG A 382 31.09 -73.68 7.04
CA ARG A 382 30.45 -72.61 7.84
C ARG A 382 31.04 -71.23 7.53
N ILE A 383 32.36 -71.12 7.41
CA ILE A 383 33.04 -69.88 7.05
C ILE A 383 32.66 -69.45 5.64
N GLU A 384 32.58 -70.39 4.70
CA GLU A 384 32.12 -70.15 3.32
C GLU A 384 30.67 -69.65 3.29
N ALA A 385 29.73 -70.32 3.97
CA ALA A 385 28.34 -69.88 4.08
C ALA A 385 28.19 -68.48 4.71
N ILE A 386 28.95 -68.16 5.76
CA ILE A 386 28.96 -66.83 6.39
C ILE A 386 29.51 -65.77 5.42
N ASN A 387 30.55 -66.11 4.64
CA ASN A 387 31.11 -65.20 3.64
C ASN A 387 30.14 -64.98 2.46
N GLU A 388 29.41 -66.02 2.03
CA GLU A 388 28.36 -65.91 1.02
C GLU A 388 27.22 -65.01 1.50
N GLU A 389 26.71 -65.22 2.71
CA GLU A 389 25.66 -64.39 3.33
C GLU A 389 26.12 -62.93 3.46
N LEU A 390 27.36 -62.69 3.93
CA LEU A 390 27.96 -61.37 4.00
C LEU A 390 28.11 -60.72 2.61
N SER A 391 28.40 -61.51 1.57
CA SER A 391 28.46 -61.02 0.18
C SER A 391 27.09 -60.60 -0.34
N VAL A 392 26.03 -61.35 -0.01
CA VAL A 392 24.64 -61.02 -0.37
C VAL A 392 24.17 -59.79 0.39
N ALA A 393 24.49 -59.67 1.69
CA ALA A 393 24.20 -58.49 2.49
C ALA A 393 24.90 -57.23 1.95
N ARG A 394 26.18 -57.32 1.55
CA ARG A 394 26.92 -56.23 0.90
C ARG A 394 26.30 -55.84 -0.46
N LYS A 395 25.90 -56.81 -1.28
CA LYS A 395 25.21 -56.57 -2.56
C LYS A 395 23.85 -55.89 -2.37
N ARG A 396 23.07 -56.28 -1.35
CA ARG A 396 21.82 -55.60 -1.00
C ARG A 396 22.07 -54.17 -0.52
N GLN A 397 23.02 -53.95 0.38
CA GLN A 397 23.35 -52.61 0.88
C GLN A 397 23.87 -51.68 -0.23
N THR A 398 24.64 -52.18 -1.20
CA THR A 398 25.10 -51.39 -2.35
C THR A 398 23.93 -51.03 -3.27
N ALA A 399 23.05 -51.98 -3.60
CA ALA A 399 21.85 -51.72 -4.40
C ALA A 399 20.87 -50.74 -3.72
N GLU A 400 20.69 -50.81 -2.40
CA GLU A 400 19.88 -49.84 -1.64
C GLU A 400 20.50 -48.43 -1.65
N LYS A 401 21.83 -48.32 -1.50
CA LYS A 401 22.54 -47.04 -1.62
C LYS A 401 22.43 -46.46 -3.03
N GLU A 402 22.62 -47.28 -4.06
CA GLU A 402 22.48 -46.89 -5.46
C GLU A 402 21.06 -46.44 -5.77
N ARG A 403 20.04 -47.18 -5.33
CA ARG A 403 18.63 -46.78 -5.46
C ARG A 403 18.35 -45.44 -4.76
N ARG A 404 18.84 -45.24 -3.53
CA ARG A 404 18.66 -43.98 -2.80
C ARG A 404 19.34 -42.80 -3.51
N LEU A 405 20.54 -43.00 -4.05
CA LEU A 405 21.24 -41.99 -4.85
C LEU A 405 20.49 -41.69 -6.16
N ALA A 406 19.91 -42.70 -6.82
CA ALA A 406 19.09 -42.52 -8.01
C ALA A 406 17.77 -41.78 -7.71
N GLU A 407 17.13 -42.06 -6.58
CA GLU A 407 15.94 -41.34 -6.10
C GLU A 407 16.28 -39.87 -5.76
N GLN A 408 17.43 -39.60 -5.14
CA GLN A 408 17.93 -38.23 -4.89
C GLN A 408 18.26 -37.49 -6.20
N ALA A 409 19.02 -38.10 -7.11
CA ALA A 409 19.34 -37.51 -8.41
C ALA A 409 18.10 -37.29 -9.28
N LYS A 410 17.02 -38.07 -9.10
CA LYS A 410 15.73 -37.79 -9.72
C LYS A 410 15.03 -36.59 -9.06
N GLN A 411 15.01 -36.51 -7.73
CA GLN A 411 14.45 -35.36 -7.02
C GLN A 411 15.15 -34.05 -7.41
N GLU A 412 16.47 -34.05 -7.49
CA GLU A 412 17.28 -32.90 -7.94
C GLU A 412 16.94 -32.48 -9.38
N ARG A 413 16.72 -33.44 -10.30
CA ARG A 413 16.24 -33.16 -11.67
C ARG A 413 14.82 -32.61 -11.68
N ASP A 414 13.90 -33.25 -10.97
CA ASP A 414 12.49 -32.81 -10.88
C ASP A 414 12.40 -31.41 -10.23
N GLU A 415 13.32 -31.04 -9.33
CA GLU A 415 13.46 -29.69 -8.77
C GLU A 415 14.08 -28.69 -9.77
N PHE A 416 15.16 -29.08 -10.46
CA PHE A 416 15.79 -28.26 -11.49
C PHE A 416 14.85 -27.93 -12.65
N ASP A 417 14.10 -28.93 -13.15
CA ASP A 417 13.11 -28.76 -14.21
C ASP A 417 11.95 -27.85 -13.76
N ARG A 418 11.54 -27.92 -12.48
CA ARG A 418 10.57 -26.97 -11.90
C ARG A 418 11.11 -25.55 -11.80
N ILE A 419 12.38 -25.37 -11.44
CA ILE A 419 13.03 -24.05 -11.40
C ILE A 419 13.11 -23.46 -12.82
N ILE A 420 13.52 -24.26 -13.81
CA ILE A 420 13.53 -23.86 -15.22
C ILE A 420 12.13 -23.48 -15.70
N ALA A 421 11.09 -24.27 -15.39
CA ALA A 421 9.73 -23.96 -15.79
C ALA A 421 9.23 -22.61 -15.21
N VAL A 422 9.56 -22.30 -13.95
CA VAL A 422 9.28 -21.00 -13.34
C VAL A 422 10.08 -19.88 -14.00
N GLN A 423 11.35 -20.11 -14.34
CA GLN A 423 12.21 -19.13 -15.00
C GLN A 423 11.72 -18.80 -16.43
N ILE A 424 11.30 -19.81 -17.20
CA ILE A 424 10.67 -19.63 -18.52
C ILE A 424 9.37 -18.83 -18.38
N GLN A 425 8.50 -19.15 -17.41
CA GLN A 425 7.26 -18.39 -17.17
C GLN A 425 7.53 -16.93 -16.77
N GLN A 426 8.61 -16.66 -16.06
CA GLN A 426 9.03 -15.29 -15.74
C GLN A 426 9.52 -14.54 -16.98
N GLU A 427 10.33 -15.18 -17.83
CA GLU A 427 10.81 -14.60 -19.09
C GLU A 427 9.65 -14.36 -20.09
N GLU A 428 8.69 -15.28 -20.19
CA GLU A 428 7.45 -15.10 -20.96
C GLU A 428 6.63 -13.92 -20.43
N ALA A 429 6.47 -13.80 -19.11
CA ALA A 429 5.75 -12.67 -18.50
C ALA A 429 6.47 -11.32 -18.67
N GLU A 430 7.81 -11.29 -18.64
CA GLU A 430 8.61 -10.09 -18.89
C GLU A 430 8.59 -9.68 -20.36
N THR A 431 8.72 -10.64 -21.28
CA THR A 431 8.60 -10.38 -22.72
C THR A 431 7.20 -9.94 -23.11
N GLU A 432 6.14 -10.51 -22.51
CA GLU A 432 4.77 -10.04 -22.71
C GLU A 432 4.59 -8.60 -22.21
N LYS A 433 5.03 -8.27 -20.99
CA LYS A 433 5.03 -6.90 -20.44
C LYS A 433 5.77 -5.93 -21.37
N SER A 434 6.98 -6.28 -21.80
CA SER A 434 7.77 -5.49 -22.77
C SER A 434 7.02 -5.31 -24.09
N SER A 435 6.32 -6.35 -24.58
CA SER A 435 5.50 -6.25 -25.79
C SER A 435 4.31 -5.30 -25.60
N ASN A 436 3.68 -5.31 -24.43
CA ASN A 436 2.53 -4.48 -24.10
C ASN A 436 2.92 -3.02 -23.87
N GLU A 437 4.08 -2.77 -23.23
CA GLU A 437 4.69 -1.44 -23.19
C GLU A 437 5.02 -0.91 -24.60
N LYS A 438 5.63 -1.74 -25.46
CA LYS A 438 5.90 -1.35 -26.85
C LYS A 438 4.61 -1.01 -27.60
N LYS A 439 3.56 -1.83 -27.49
CA LYS A 439 2.23 -1.54 -28.05
C LYS A 439 1.65 -0.23 -27.51
N ALA A 440 1.71 0.01 -26.21
CA ALA A 440 1.23 1.25 -25.59
C ALA A 440 2.00 2.48 -26.09
N ARG A 441 3.33 2.40 -26.21
CA ARG A 441 4.16 3.46 -26.81
C ARG A 441 3.80 3.69 -28.28
N TYR A 442 3.57 2.64 -29.07
CA TYR A 442 3.11 2.76 -30.46
C TYR A 442 1.74 3.42 -30.57
N LEU A 443 0.76 3.05 -29.73
CA LEU A 443 -0.56 3.66 -29.69
C LEU A 443 -0.47 5.15 -29.31
N HIS A 444 0.31 5.49 -28.29
CA HIS A 444 0.56 6.88 -27.90
C HIS A 444 1.25 7.69 -29.02
N CYS A 445 2.22 7.11 -29.73
CA CYS A 445 2.84 7.76 -30.89
C CYS A 445 1.86 7.96 -32.06
N ASP A 446 0.93 7.03 -32.29
CA ASP A 446 -0.11 7.16 -33.31
C ASP A 446 -1.17 8.21 -32.91
N GLU A 447 -1.53 8.27 -31.63
CA GLU A 447 -2.39 9.31 -31.08
C GLU A 447 -1.75 10.71 -31.20
N LEU A 448 -0.47 10.86 -30.86
CA LEU A 448 0.26 12.12 -31.07
C LEU A 448 0.30 12.51 -32.56
N ARG A 449 0.48 11.57 -33.48
CA ARG A 449 0.40 11.83 -34.94
C ARG A 449 -0.98 12.32 -35.36
N LYS A 450 -2.06 11.71 -34.83
CA LYS A 450 -3.44 12.15 -35.05
C LYS A 450 -3.70 13.55 -34.48
N GLN A 451 -3.20 13.85 -33.28
CA GLN A 451 -3.29 15.18 -32.67
C GLN A 451 -2.54 16.25 -33.48
N ILE A 452 -1.35 15.93 -34.00
CA ILE A 452 -0.60 16.82 -34.90
C ILE A 452 -1.39 17.07 -36.19
N ALA A 453 -1.86 16.02 -36.86
CA ALA A 453 -2.65 16.13 -38.08
C ALA A 453 -3.94 16.96 -37.89
N ALA A 454 -4.69 16.73 -36.80
CA ALA A 454 -5.87 17.51 -36.47
C ALA A 454 -5.56 18.98 -36.16
N ARG A 455 -4.39 19.27 -35.56
CA ARG A 455 -3.93 20.64 -35.32
C ARG A 455 -3.50 21.34 -36.61
N GLU A 456 -2.83 20.64 -37.52
CA GLU A 456 -2.46 21.15 -38.85
C GLU A 456 -3.71 21.41 -39.71
N GLU A 457 -4.67 20.48 -39.73
CA GLU A 457 -5.96 20.66 -40.40
C GLU A 457 -6.72 21.86 -39.85
N LYS A 458 -6.79 22.00 -38.52
CA LYS A 458 -7.39 23.19 -37.88
C LYS A 458 -6.67 24.48 -38.28
N GLN A 459 -5.33 24.52 -38.28
CA GLN A 459 -4.59 25.71 -38.72
C GLN A 459 -4.84 26.04 -40.20
N LEU A 460 -4.96 25.02 -41.06
CA LEU A 460 -5.28 25.20 -42.46
C LEU A 460 -6.70 25.75 -42.65
N GLN A 461 -7.66 25.25 -41.86
CA GLN A 461 -9.04 25.71 -41.85
C GLN A 461 -9.17 27.12 -41.28
N ASP A 462 -8.49 27.46 -40.18
CA ASP A 462 -8.47 28.81 -39.60
C ASP A 462 -7.86 29.82 -40.60
N ARG A 463 -6.77 29.43 -41.30
CA ARG A 463 -6.18 30.23 -42.38
C ARG A 463 -7.14 30.41 -43.57
N ARG A 464 -7.91 29.36 -43.91
CA ARG A 464 -8.93 29.43 -44.96
C ARG A 464 -10.08 30.34 -44.55
N ASN A 465 -10.61 30.20 -43.34
CA ASN A 465 -11.65 31.04 -42.76
C ASN A 465 -11.22 32.52 -42.80
N ALA A 466 -10.00 32.85 -42.35
CA ALA A 466 -9.47 34.21 -42.39
C ALA A 466 -9.36 34.80 -43.82
N LEU A 467 -9.06 33.96 -44.83
CA LEU A 467 -9.06 34.37 -46.24
C LEU A 467 -10.48 34.54 -46.79
N GLU A 468 -11.43 33.69 -46.39
CA GLU A 468 -12.84 33.80 -46.76
C GLU A 468 -13.51 35.01 -46.09
N GLU A 469 -13.23 35.29 -44.81
CA GLU A 469 -13.60 36.52 -44.11
C GLU A 469 -13.01 37.77 -44.79
N GLY A 470 -11.71 37.74 -45.13
CA GLY A 470 -11.06 38.82 -45.88
C GLY A 470 -11.62 39.00 -47.30
N ASN A 471 -12.22 37.97 -47.90
CA ASN A 471 -12.96 38.08 -49.15
C ASN A 471 -14.37 38.65 -48.93
N ASN A 472 -15.06 38.23 -47.88
CA ASN A 472 -16.39 38.72 -47.52
C ASN A 472 -16.36 40.20 -47.17
N VAL A 473 -15.42 40.66 -46.33
CA VAL A 473 -15.24 42.10 -46.02
C VAL A 473 -14.97 42.92 -47.28
N ARG A 474 -14.14 42.40 -48.21
CA ARG A 474 -13.90 43.07 -49.50
C ARG A 474 -15.16 43.08 -50.40
N ALA A 475 -15.97 42.03 -50.37
CA ALA A 475 -17.23 41.97 -51.10
C ALA A 475 -18.29 42.92 -50.52
N GLU A 476 -18.37 43.04 -49.19
CA GLU A 476 -19.25 43.98 -48.47
C GLU A 476 -18.86 45.43 -48.77
N LEU A 477 -17.58 45.81 -48.59
CA LEU A 477 -17.08 47.14 -48.95
C LEU A 477 -17.34 47.48 -50.43
N ALA A 478 -17.18 46.50 -51.33
CA ALA A 478 -17.50 46.68 -52.75
C ALA A 478 -19.02 46.84 -53.00
N ALA A 479 -19.87 46.12 -52.25
CA ALA A 479 -21.32 46.23 -52.32
C ALA A 479 -21.83 47.58 -51.77
N GLU A 480 -21.28 48.04 -50.64
CA GLU A 480 -21.56 49.36 -50.07
C GLU A 480 -21.11 50.46 -51.02
N ARG A 481 -19.90 50.38 -51.58
CA ARG A 481 -19.43 51.33 -52.58
C ARG A 481 -20.36 51.38 -53.80
N ARG A 482 -20.79 50.22 -54.34
CA ARG A 482 -21.78 50.15 -55.43
C ARG A 482 -23.14 50.76 -55.04
N LYS A 483 -23.59 50.57 -53.80
CA LYS A 483 -24.83 51.14 -53.26
C LYS A 483 -24.74 52.67 -53.17
N LEU A 484 -23.61 53.20 -52.70
CA LEU A 484 -23.33 54.63 -52.63
C LEU A 484 -23.18 55.26 -54.03
N GLU A 485 -22.54 54.58 -54.99
CA GLU A 485 -22.47 55.04 -56.40
C GLU A 485 -23.85 55.05 -57.07
N LYS A 486 -24.73 54.07 -56.78
CA LYS A 486 -26.15 54.08 -57.19
C LYS A 486 -26.95 55.23 -56.56
N ILE A 487 -26.75 55.52 -55.27
CA ILE A 487 -27.41 56.66 -54.60
C ILE A 487 -26.92 58.00 -55.19
N LYS A 488 -25.61 58.11 -55.46
CA LYS A 488 -24.99 59.28 -56.09
C LYS A 488 -25.57 59.55 -57.48
N SER A 489 -25.65 58.53 -58.35
CA SER A 489 -26.27 58.66 -59.68
C SER A 489 -27.74 59.07 -59.58
N ARG A 490 -28.53 58.41 -58.73
CA ARG A 490 -29.94 58.78 -58.52
C ARG A 490 -30.12 60.24 -58.09
N LYS A 491 -29.30 60.75 -57.17
CA LYS A 491 -29.32 62.16 -56.75
C LYS A 491 -28.91 63.13 -57.86
N ILE A 492 -27.97 62.76 -58.72
CA ILE A 492 -27.61 63.57 -59.91
C ILE A 492 -28.78 63.61 -60.89
N ASP A 493 -29.48 62.50 -61.11
CA ASP A 493 -30.64 62.45 -62.00
C ASP A 493 -31.88 63.13 -61.41
N GLU A 494 -32.05 63.12 -60.09
CA GLU A 494 -33.02 63.98 -59.37
C GLU A 494 -32.71 65.47 -59.62
N LEU A 495 -31.44 65.90 -59.49
CA LEU A 495 -31.03 67.30 -59.76
C LEU A 495 -31.23 67.71 -61.23
N LYS A 496 -30.95 66.81 -62.18
CA LYS A 496 -31.24 67.04 -63.62
C LYS A 496 -32.74 67.21 -63.87
N LYS A 497 -33.61 66.39 -63.25
CA LYS A 497 -35.07 66.49 -63.40
C LYS A 497 -35.64 67.78 -62.83
N VAL A 498 -35.01 68.34 -61.78
CA VAL A 498 -35.37 69.65 -61.20
C VAL A 498 -34.86 70.83 -62.05
N GLY A 499 -34.07 70.57 -63.12
CA GLY A 499 -33.59 71.60 -64.05
C GLY A 499 -32.33 72.34 -63.56
N VAL A 500 -31.57 71.77 -62.63
CA VAL A 500 -30.36 72.39 -62.08
C VAL A 500 -29.23 72.40 -63.15
N PRO A 501 -28.64 73.57 -63.48
CA PRO A 501 -27.56 73.65 -64.49
C PRO A 501 -26.32 72.83 -64.13
N GLU A 502 -25.66 72.28 -65.16
CA GLU A 502 -24.54 71.33 -65.03
C GLU A 502 -23.39 71.77 -64.12
N LYS A 503 -23.09 73.08 -64.13
CA LYS A 503 -22.08 73.69 -63.26
C LYS A 503 -22.22 73.23 -61.80
N TYR A 504 -23.44 73.15 -61.28
CA TYR A 504 -23.73 72.93 -59.85
C TYR A 504 -23.82 71.46 -59.44
N TRP A 505 -24.06 70.51 -60.36
CA TRP A 505 -23.99 69.08 -60.05
C TRP A 505 -22.68 68.41 -60.49
N SER A 506 -21.84 69.10 -61.28
CA SER A 506 -20.54 68.60 -61.75
C SER A 506 -19.58 68.20 -60.61
N GLU A 507 -19.60 68.93 -59.49
CA GLU A 507 -18.78 68.59 -58.29
C GLU A 507 -19.30 67.34 -57.58
N LEU A 508 -20.63 67.20 -57.44
CA LEU A 508 -21.25 65.98 -56.93
C LEU A 508 -20.92 64.78 -57.82
N ALA A 509 -20.89 64.95 -59.15
CA ALA A 509 -20.48 63.92 -60.09
C ALA A 509 -18.99 63.54 -59.93
N LYS A 510 -18.10 64.51 -59.67
CA LYS A 510 -16.66 64.30 -59.45
C LYS A 510 -16.30 63.75 -58.06
N LYS A 511 -17.17 63.87 -57.06
CA LYS A 511 -16.92 63.37 -55.69
C LYS A 511 -16.61 61.86 -55.70
N LYS A 512 -15.37 61.48 -55.36
CA LYS A 512 -14.98 60.08 -55.16
C LYS A 512 -15.65 59.55 -53.89
N ILE A 513 -16.05 58.28 -53.92
CA ILE A 513 -16.62 57.59 -52.76
C ILE A 513 -15.50 56.76 -52.13
N ALA A 514 -15.13 57.13 -50.91
CA ALA A 514 -14.34 56.30 -50.01
C ALA A 514 -15.31 55.54 -49.09
N VAL A 515 -14.99 54.28 -48.83
CA VAL A 515 -15.64 53.38 -47.86
C VAL A 515 -14.50 52.75 -47.08
#